data_AF-P72773-F1
#
_entry.id   AF-P72773-F1
#
_cell.length_a   1.000
_cell.length_b   1.000
_cell.length_c   1.000
_cell.angle_alpha   90.00
_cell.angle_beta   90.00
_cell.angle_gamma   90.00
#
_symmetry.space_group_name_H-M   'P 1'
#
loop_
_entity.id
_entity.type
_entity.pdbx_description
1 polymer ?
#
loop_
_entity_poly.entity_id
_entity_poly.type
_entity_poly.pdbx_seq_one_letter_code
_entity_poly.pdbx_strand_id
1 'polypeptide(L)'
;MNISFISSTNTSPQKLDQRYLNKLINLQINGKICWQAHLGYGQELCLEIGQKIPYSSPRLQGESKGEWQFGTRASDWSIITAGKRPCFFVKSSEDESIIRSKIEKLNNQVVKGIRIINYSPGYCYCFNLGHYDLLIPDQNNDDGLSLWELFIPEPDRLVLEVFPHLRFQLHSQDESA
;
A
#
# COMPACT_ATOMS: atom_id res chain seq x y z
N MET A 1 -2.86 -14.08 -21.99
CA MET A 1 -4.30 -13.83 -21.69
C MET A 1 -4.49 -12.35 -21.92
N ASN A 2 -5.11 -11.94 -23.03
CA ASN A 2 -5.25 -10.52 -23.38
C ASN A 2 -6.32 -9.89 -22.48
N ILE A 3 -5.91 -8.97 -21.61
CA ILE A 3 -6.82 -8.10 -20.88
C ILE A 3 -6.91 -6.82 -21.71
N SER A 4 -8.04 -6.62 -22.39
CA SER A 4 -8.34 -5.38 -23.11
C SER A 4 -8.63 -4.28 -22.10
N PHE A 5 -7.80 -3.24 -22.10
CA PHE A 5 -7.99 -2.03 -21.33
C PHE A 5 -9.14 -1.21 -21.90
N ILE A 6 -10.17 -0.99 -21.09
CA ILE A 6 -11.16 0.05 -21.36
C ILE A 6 -10.55 1.35 -20.83
N SER A 7 -9.94 2.13 -21.73
CA SER A 7 -9.75 3.55 -21.48
C SER A 7 -11.14 4.20 -21.51
N SER A 8 -11.69 4.51 -20.34
CA SER A 8 -12.86 5.36 -20.23
C SER A 8 -12.47 6.62 -19.48
N THR A 9 -12.18 7.66 -20.25
CA THR A 9 -12.34 9.04 -19.79
C THR A 9 -13.81 9.22 -19.35
N ASN A 10 -14.01 9.77 -18.14
CA ASN A 10 -15.27 9.86 -17.40
C ASN A 10 -15.86 8.53 -16.89
N THR A 11 -15.50 8.15 -15.67
CA THR A 11 -16.28 7.18 -14.90
C THR A 11 -16.49 7.66 -13.47
N SER A 12 -17.76 7.72 -13.07
CA SER A 12 -18.20 7.72 -11.68
C SER A 12 -17.42 6.69 -10.86
N PRO A 13 -17.24 6.90 -9.53
CA PRO A 13 -16.48 5.97 -8.70
C PRO A 13 -17.09 4.57 -8.82
N GLN A 14 -16.40 3.69 -9.54
CA GLN A 14 -16.80 2.29 -9.62
C GLN A 14 -16.68 1.73 -8.22
N LYS A 15 -17.76 1.16 -7.69
CA LYS A 15 -17.74 0.51 -6.38
C LYS A 15 -16.92 -0.77 -6.54
N LEU A 16 -15.69 -0.83 -6.01
CA LEU A 16 -14.90 -2.05 -6.07
C LEU A 16 -15.59 -3.10 -5.21
N ASP A 17 -15.86 -4.24 -5.82
CA ASP A 17 -16.00 -5.47 -5.09
C ASP A 17 -14.61 -5.88 -4.57
N GLN A 18 -14.49 -6.29 -3.31
CA GLN A 18 -13.31 -6.96 -2.73
C GLN A 18 -12.72 -8.01 -3.68
N ARG A 19 -13.54 -8.63 -4.53
CA ARG A 19 -13.13 -9.55 -5.59
C ARG A 19 -12.13 -8.95 -6.59
N TYR A 20 -12.17 -7.66 -6.87
CA TYR A 20 -11.26 -7.02 -7.82
C TYR A 20 -9.89 -6.72 -7.20
N LEU A 21 -9.83 -6.21 -5.96
CA LEU A 21 -8.58 -6.15 -5.17
C LEU A 21 -7.92 -7.53 -5.07
N ASN A 22 -8.75 -8.55 -4.79
CA ASN A 22 -8.29 -9.93 -4.71
C ASN A 22 -7.72 -10.45 -6.04
N LYS A 23 -8.38 -10.17 -7.17
CA LYS A 23 -7.98 -10.70 -8.48
C LYS A 23 -6.79 -9.99 -9.10
N LEU A 24 -6.72 -8.66 -9.00
CA LEU A 24 -5.66 -7.89 -9.66
C LEU A 24 -4.38 -7.88 -8.83
N ILE A 25 -4.50 -7.59 -7.54
CA ILE A 25 -3.33 -7.24 -6.72
C ILE A 25 -2.90 -8.42 -5.86
N ASN A 26 -3.83 -9.03 -5.12
CA ASN A 26 -3.45 -10.10 -4.18
C ASN A 26 -2.86 -11.32 -4.86
N LEU A 27 -3.31 -11.69 -6.07
CA LEU A 27 -2.71 -12.82 -6.78
C LEU A 27 -1.25 -12.58 -7.20
N GLN A 28 -0.83 -11.32 -7.35
CA GLN A 28 0.49 -10.96 -7.86
C GLN A 28 1.48 -10.56 -6.76
N ILE A 29 1.01 -9.85 -5.73
CA ILE A 29 1.85 -9.37 -4.63
C ILE A 29 2.01 -10.41 -3.52
N ASN A 30 1.11 -11.39 -3.41
CA ASN A 30 1.21 -12.45 -2.40
C ASN A 30 2.44 -13.32 -2.62
N GLY A 31 3.16 -13.62 -1.55
CA GLY A 31 4.42 -14.37 -1.57
C GLY A 31 5.65 -13.50 -1.84
N LYS A 32 5.47 -12.23 -2.22
CA LYS A 32 6.60 -11.29 -2.38
C LYS A 32 7.12 -10.87 -1.02
N ILE A 33 8.40 -10.52 -0.97
CA ILE A 33 9.08 -10.08 0.26
C ILE A 33 9.05 -8.55 0.31
N CYS A 34 8.64 -7.98 1.45
CA CYS A 34 8.90 -6.58 1.78
C CYS A 34 10.36 -6.45 2.21
N TRP A 35 11.25 -6.02 1.32
CA TRP A 35 12.68 -5.99 1.61
C TRP A 35 13.10 -4.73 2.36
N GLN A 36 12.31 -3.66 2.28
CA GLN A 36 12.52 -2.43 3.06
C GLN A 36 11.19 -1.78 3.43
N ALA A 37 11.07 -1.41 4.69
CA ALA A 37 10.06 -0.49 5.19
C ALA A 37 10.77 0.77 5.69
N HIS A 38 10.24 1.94 5.35
CA HIS A 38 10.80 3.23 5.74
C HIS A 38 9.70 4.29 5.86
N LEU A 39 10.04 5.42 6.47
CA LEU A 39 9.15 6.59 6.50
C LEU A 39 9.48 7.54 5.36
N GLY A 40 8.45 7.92 4.61
CA GLY A 40 8.45 9.01 3.67
C GLY A 40 8.15 10.37 4.32
N TYR A 41 7.67 11.30 3.52
CA TYR A 41 7.27 12.63 3.99
C TYR A 41 6.05 12.52 4.91
N GLY A 42 5.96 13.36 5.95
CA GLY A 42 4.79 13.39 6.84
C GLY A 42 4.53 12.11 7.64
N GLN A 43 5.56 11.27 7.86
CA GLN A 43 5.45 9.96 8.52
C GLN A 43 4.60 8.92 7.76
N GLU A 44 4.50 9.09 6.45
CA GLU A 44 3.97 8.06 5.55
C GLU A 44 4.82 6.79 5.64
N LEU A 45 4.18 5.63 5.85
CA LEU A 45 4.85 4.34 5.80
C LEU A 45 4.98 3.87 4.35
N CYS A 46 6.21 3.70 3.90
CA CYS A 46 6.55 3.17 2.58
C CYS A 46 7.09 1.75 2.70
N LEU A 47 6.64 0.85 1.83
CA LEU A 47 7.09 -0.54 1.73
C LEU A 47 7.58 -0.84 0.32
N GLU A 48 8.81 -1.33 0.24
CA GLU A 48 9.45 -1.79 -0.98
C GLU A 48 9.34 -3.32 -1.06
N ILE A 49 8.59 -3.81 -2.04
CA ILE A 49 8.13 -5.19 -2.10
C ILE A 49 8.57 -5.86 -3.42
N GLY A 50 8.91 -7.15 -3.33
CA GLY A 50 9.30 -7.96 -4.48
C GLY A 50 10.78 -7.80 -4.82
N GLN A 51 11.09 -7.83 -6.12
CA GLN A 51 12.48 -7.68 -6.58
C GLN A 51 13.01 -6.26 -6.30
N LYS A 52 14.33 -6.15 -6.09
CA LYS A 52 15.03 -4.85 -6.08
C LYS A 52 15.29 -4.42 -7.51
N ILE A 53 14.70 -3.32 -7.92
CA ILE A 53 14.83 -2.73 -9.24
C ILE A 53 15.66 -1.44 -9.11
N PRO A 54 16.83 -1.33 -9.77
CA PRO A 54 17.59 -0.09 -9.78
C PRO A 54 16.78 1.06 -10.37
N TYR A 55 16.92 2.27 -9.84
CA TYR A 55 16.34 3.44 -10.49
C TYR A 55 17.04 3.71 -11.83
N SER A 56 16.26 4.12 -12.84
CA SER A 56 16.78 4.53 -14.15
C SER A 56 17.33 5.96 -14.16
N SER A 57 16.90 6.79 -13.20
CA SER A 57 17.30 8.20 -13.11
C SER A 57 18.77 8.33 -12.68
N PRO A 58 19.59 9.14 -13.37
CA PRO A 58 20.96 9.43 -12.96
C PRO A 58 21.09 10.01 -11.54
N ARG A 59 20.05 10.72 -11.06
CA ARG A 59 20.04 11.32 -9.71
C ARG A 59 19.94 10.29 -8.59
N LEU A 60 19.43 9.09 -8.89
CA LEU A 60 19.22 7.99 -7.96
C LEU A 60 20.14 6.81 -8.32
N GLN A 61 21.30 7.10 -8.93
CA GLN A 61 22.27 6.08 -9.29
C GLN A 61 22.78 5.36 -8.03
N GLY A 62 22.67 4.03 -8.02
CA GLY A 62 23.04 3.20 -6.88
C GLY A 62 21.88 2.91 -5.92
N GLU A 63 20.77 3.64 -6.04
CA GLU A 63 19.54 3.39 -5.29
C GLU A 63 18.66 2.35 -6.01
N SER A 64 17.76 1.72 -5.25
CA SER A 64 16.80 0.74 -5.78
C SER A 64 15.43 0.94 -5.19
N LYS A 65 14.41 0.61 -5.97
CA LYS A 65 13.00 0.51 -5.58
C LYS A 65 12.53 -0.94 -5.60
N GLY A 66 11.43 -1.22 -4.93
CA GLY A 66 10.69 -2.46 -5.05
C GLY A 66 10.03 -2.57 -6.42
N GLU A 67 9.89 -3.82 -6.87
CA GLU A 67 8.98 -4.20 -7.95
C GLU A 67 7.57 -3.67 -7.70
N TRP A 68 7.14 -3.69 -6.44
CA TRP A 68 5.93 -3.07 -5.93
C TRP A 68 6.32 -2.04 -4.87
N GLN A 69 5.73 -0.85 -4.94
CA GLN A 69 5.88 0.18 -3.91
C GLN A 69 4.52 0.45 -3.31
N PHE A 70 4.40 0.29 -2.00
CA PHE A 70 3.20 0.66 -1.25
C PHE A 70 3.52 1.88 -0.38
N GLY A 71 2.64 2.87 -0.36
CA GLY A 71 2.78 4.03 0.51
C GLY A 71 1.46 4.34 1.19
N THR A 72 1.46 4.52 2.51
CA THR A 72 0.38 5.28 3.14
C THR A 72 0.51 6.73 2.70
N ARG A 73 -0.60 7.45 2.68
CA ARG A 73 -0.66 8.88 2.36
C ARG A 73 -1.20 9.65 3.55
N ALA A 74 -2.05 10.65 3.33
CA ALA A 74 -2.64 11.52 4.35
C ALA A 74 -3.58 10.80 5.35
N SER A 75 -3.23 9.58 5.76
CA SER A 75 -3.98 8.73 6.65
C SER A 75 -3.17 8.27 7.84
N ASP A 76 -3.84 8.24 8.99
CA ASP A 76 -3.34 7.50 10.14
C ASP A 76 -3.17 6.03 9.77
N TRP A 77 -2.16 5.40 10.37
CA TRP A 77 -1.93 3.98 10.19
C TRP A 77 -1.44 3.36 11.49
N SER A 78 -1.66 2.07 11.64
CA SER A 78 -1.15 1.31 12.78
C SER A 78 -0.73 -0.08 12.37
N ILE A 79 0.27 -0.61 13.05
CA ILE A 79 0.70 -1.98 12.87
C ILE A 79 0.34 -2.74 14.12
N ILE A 80 -0.29 -3.89 13.93
CA ILE A 80 -0.57 -4.85 15.00
C ILE A 80 0.18 -6.15 14.72
N THR A 81 0.44 -6.92 15.76
CA THR A 81 0.84 -8.32 15.58
C THR A 81 -0.35 -9.14 15.08
N ALA A 82 -0.15 -9.92 14.02
CA ALA A 82 -1.15 -10.82 13.48
C ALA A 82 -1.27 -12.07 14.37
N GLY A 83 -2.50 -12.50 14.69
CA GLY A 83 -2.75 -13.73 15.44
C GLY A 83 -3.96 -13.68 16.37
N LYS A 84 -4.03 -14.64 17.30
CA LYS A 84 -5.19 -14.82 18.22
C LYS A 84 -5.39 -13.67 19.22
N ARG A 85 -4.33 -12.91 19.51
CA ARG A 85 -4.36 -11.75 20.42
C ARG A 85 -3.59 -10.61 19.77
N PRO A 86 -4.20 -9.89 18.83
CA PRO A 86 -3.55 -8.76 18.19
C PRO A 86 -3.23 -7.68 19.23
N CYS A 87 -2.01 -7.19 19.21
CA CYS A 87 -1.60 -6.04 20.02
C CYS A 87 -0.98 -4.97 19.14
N PHE A 88 -1.21 -3.70 19.49
CA PHE A 88 -0.54 -2.58 18.83
C PHE A 88 0.96 -2.73 18.96
N PHE A 89 1.61 -2.77 17.80
CA PHE A 89 3.05 -2.79 17.67
C PHE A 89 3.57 -1.36 17.52
N VAL A 90 2.99 -0.58 16.60
CA VAL A 90 3.29 0.86 16.41
C VAL A 90 2.10 1.59 15.79
N LYS A 91 2.00 2.90 16.02
CA LYS A 91 1.03 3.80 15.38
C LYS A 91 1.74 4.99 14.71
N SER A 92 1.11 5.57 13.70
CA SER A 92 1.53 6.82 13.03
C SER A 92 1.64 8.01 13.98
N SER A 93 0.95 7.98 15.12
CA SER A 93 1.00 9.05 16.12
C SER A 93 2.14 8.93 17.14
N GLU A 94 2.98 7.89 17.04
CA GLU A 94 4.15 7.71 17.92
C GLU A 94 5.31 8.61 17.47
N ASP A 95 6.34 8.72 18.33
CA ASP A 95 7.56 9.45 17.97
C ASP A 95 8.28 8.81 16.78
N GLU A 96 8.81 9.62 15.86
CA GLU A 96 9.42 9.14 14.62
C GLU A 96 10.57 8.16 14.87
N SER A 97 11.39 8.38 15.91
CA SER A 97 12.50 7.48 16.24
C SER A 97 12.00 6.10 16.70
N ILE A 98 10.90 6.08 17.46
CA ILE A 98 10.22 4.85 17.86
C ILE A 98 9.66 4.16 16.63
N ILE A 99 9.00 4.90 15.74
CA ILE A 99 8.43 4.36 14.51
C ILE A 99 9.52 3.69 13.67
N ARG A 100 10.61 4.41 13.35
CA ARG A 100 11.73 3.89 12.54
C ARG A 100 12.28 2.59 13.12
N SER A 101 12.56 2.56 14.43
CA SER A 101 13.10 1.36 15.09
C SER A 101 12.17 0.13 15.01
N LYS A 102 10.86 0.36 14.94
CA LYS A 102 9.85 -0.70 14.90
C LYS A 102 9.57 -1.18 13.49
N ILE A 103 9.42 -0.27 12.52
CA ILE A 103 9.09 -0.63 11.14
C ILE A 103 10.21 -1.41 10.44
N GLU A 104 11.46 -1.29 10.89
CA GLU A 104 12.56 -2.16 10.44
C GLU A 104 12.25 -3.66 10.61
N LYS A 105 11.38 -4.03 11.56
CA LYS A 105 10.95 -5.43 11.74
C LYS A 105 10.01 -5.93 10.64
N LEU A 106 9.47 -5.04 9.82
CA LEU A 106 8.71 -5.39 8.62
C LEU A 106 9.63 -5.80 7.46
N ASN A 107 10.92 -5.49 7.55
CA ASN A 107 11.89 -5.96 6.57
C ASN A 107 11.93 -7.49 6.55
N ASN A 108 12.03 -8.04 5.35
CA ASN A 108 12.02 -9.46 5.05
C ASN A 108 10.71 -10.19 5.41
N GLN A 109 9.62 -9.46 5.71
CA GLN A 109 8.31 -10.09 5.88
C GLN A 109 7.71 -10.45 4.52
N VAL A 110 7.04 -11.60 4.47
CA VAL A 110 6.31 -12.05 3.27
C VAL A 110 4.92 -11.42 3.25
N VAL A 111 4.61 -10.75 2.15
CA VAL A 111 3.27 -10.21 1.89
C VAL A 111 2.29 -11.36 1.68
N LYS A 112 1.18 -11.37 2.43
CA LYS A 112 0.08 -12.34 2.21
C LYS A 112 -1.13 -11.75 1.52
N GLY A 113 -1.13 -10.42 1.32
CA GLY A 113 -2.15 -9.69 0.58
C GLY A 113 -2.81 -8.56 1.38
N ILE A 114 -3.76 -7.90 0.73
CA ILE A 114 -4.52 -6.74 1.20
C ILE A 114 -5.99 -7.14 1.31
N ARG A 115 -6.63 -6.81 2.43
CA ARG A 115 -8.06 -7.11 2.65
C ARG A 115 -8.77 -5.91 3.28
N ILE A 116 -10.05 -5.78 2.98
CA ILE A 116 -10.94 -4.86 3.68
C ILE A 116 -11.52 -5.63 4.88
N ILE A 117 -11.40 -5.08 6.07
CA ILE A 117 -11.96 -5.66 7.30
C ILE A 117 -12.96 -4.69 7.93
N ASN A 118 -13.97 -5.24 8.60
CA ASN A 118 -14.85 -4.45 9.47
C ASN A 118 -14.08 -4.13 10.74
N TYR A 119 -13.97 -2.85 11.05
CA TYR A 119 -13.31 -2.34 12.26
C TYR A 119 -14.19 -1.25 12.86
N SER A 120 -15.05 -1.63 13.82
CA SER A 120 -16.03 -0.71 14.40
C SER A 120 -15.37 0.60 14.87
N PRO A 121 -15.87 1.77 14.44
CA PRO A 121 -17.17 2.02 13.79
C PRO A 121 -17.21 1.96 12.24
N GLY A 122 -16.13 1.60 11.54
CA GLY A 122 -16.06 1.66 10.08
C GLY A 122 -15.33 0.47 9.41
N TYR A 123 -14.72 0.75 8.26
CA TYR A 123 -13.86 -0.20 7.54
C TYR A 123 -12.39 0.12 7.77
N CYS A 124 -11.54 -0.87 7.56
CA CYS A 124 -10.10 -0.70 7.58
C CYS A 124 -9.47 -1.51 6.45
N TYR A 125 -8.48 -0.93 5.78
CA TYR A 125 -7.60 -1.65 4.87
C TYR A 125 -6.51 -2.32 5.69
N CYS A 126 -6.38 -3.62 5.52
CA CYS A 126 -5.43 -4.46 6.24
C CYS A 126 -4.45 -5.05 5.24
N PHE A 127 -3.21 -4.60 5.28
CA PHE A 127 -2.09 -5.14 4.53
C PHE A 127 -1.35 -6.15 5.42
N ASN A 128 -1.38 -7.44 5.06
CA ASN A 128 -0.75 -8.49 5.86
C ASN A 128 0.71 -8.72 5.44
N LEU A 129 1.61 -8.54 6.40
CA LEU A 129 3.06 -8.71 6.30
C LEU A 129 3.52 -9.79 7.27
N GLY A 130 3.38 -11.06 6.89
CA GLY A 130 3.86 -12.18 7.68
C GLY A 130 3.17 -12.28 9.05
N HIS A 131 3.86 -11.78 10.07
CA HIS A 131 3.41 -11.72 11.47
C HIS A 131 2.77 -10.38 11.86
N TYR A 132 2.62 -9.46 10.93
CA TYR A 132 2.08 -8.12 11.17
C TYR A 132 0.90 -7.84 10.25
N ASP A 133 -0.06 -7.09 10.77
CA ASP A 133 -1.12 -6.46 9.96
C ASP A 133 -0.93 -4.94 10.04
N LEU A 134 -0.70 -4.30 8.89
CA LEU A 134 -0.78 -2.85 8.74
C LEU A 134 -2.24 -2.48 8.50
N LEU A 135 -2.78 -1.65 9.38
CA LEU A 135 -4.15 -1.19 9.42
C LEU A 135 -4.21 0.29 9.05
N ILE A 136 -4.99 0.59 8.02
CA ILE A 136 -5.28 1.96 7.58
C ILE A 136 -6.81 2.13 7.67
N PRO A 137 -7.31 2.88 8.66
CA PRO A 137 -8.74 3.09 8.82
C PRO A 137 -9.29 3.85 7.61
N ASP A 138 -10.49 3.46 7.17
CA ASP A 138 -11.25 4.29 6.25
C ASP A 138 -11.65 5.57 6.99
N GLN A 139 -11.25 6.71 6.44
CA GLN A 139 -11.54 8.01 7.05
C GLN A 139 -12.91 8.50 6.62
N ASN A 140 -13.59 9.24 7.49
CA ASN A 140 -14.88 9.83 7.16
C ASN A 140 -14.74 11.13 6.35
N ASN A 141 -13.60 11.81 6.46
CA ASN A 141 -13.34 13.05 5.76
C ASN A 141 -12.89 12.74 4.34
N ASP A 142 -13.52 13.38 3.36
CA ASP A 142 -13.10 13.33 1.96
C ASP A 142 -12.49 14.70 1.60
N ASP A 143 -11.21 14.84 1.86
CA ASP A 143 -10.40 16.00 1.45
C ASP A 143 -9.85 15.86 0.03
N GLY A 144 -10.27 14.81 -0.70
CA GLY A 144 -9.78 14.47 -2.03
C GLY A 144 -8.38 13.83 -2.04
N LEU A 145 -7.80 13.51 -0.87
CA LEU A 145 -6.51 12.84 -0.78
C LEU A 145 -6.67 11.32 -0.72
N SER A 146 -5.72 10.61 -1.32
CA SER A 146 -5.63 9.17 -1.15
C SER A 146 -5.22 8.83 0.29
N LEU A 147 -5.78 7.77 0.83
CA LEU A 147 -5.38 7.15 2.09
C LEU A 147 -4.06 6.41 1.92
N TRP A 148 -3.91 5.71 0.80
CA TRP A 148 -2.72 4.97 0.43
C TRP A 148 -2.70 4.72 -1.08
N GLU A 149 -1.52 4.35 -1.57
CA GLU A 149 -1.28 4.04 -2.97
C GLU A 149 -0.42 2.79 -3.13
N LEU A 150 -0.54 2.15 -4.29
CA LEU A 150 0.26 1.00 -4.68
C LEU A 150 0.71 1.16 -6.14
N PHE A 151 2.02 1.24 -6.34
CA PHE A 151 2.63 1.17 -7.67
C PHE A 151 2.73 -0.29 -8.10
N ILE A 152 2.16 -0.58 -9.26
CA ILE A 152 2.09 -1.89 -9.89
C ILE A 152 3.24 -1.98 -10.92
N PRO A 153 4.00 -3.09 -10.95
CA PRO A 153 5.14 -3.26 -11.83
C PRO A 153 4.78 -3.23 -13.33
N GLU A 154 5.83 -3.21 -14.14
CA GLU A 154 5.77 -3.40 -15.60
C GLU A 154 5.00 -4.66 -16.02
N PRO A 155 4.36 -4.67 -17.20
CA PRO A 155 4.35 -3.60 -18.21
C PRO A 155 3.29 -2.52 -17.98
N ASP A 156 2.41 -2.71 -17.00
CA ASP A 156 1.20 -1.89 -16.90
C ASP A 156 1.49 -0.52 -16.25
N ARG A 157 2.54 -0.41 -15.42
CA ARG A 157 2.97 0.83 -14.72
C ARG A 157 1.80 1.60 -14.13
N LEU A 158 0.90 0.90 -13.44
CA LEU A 158 -0.30 1.52 -12.90
C LEU A 158 -0.08 1.94 -11.45
N VAL A 159 -0.79 2.99 -11.05
CA VAL A 159 -0.92 3.40 -9.66
C VAL A 159 -2.36 3.13 -9.24
N LEU A 160 -2.53 2.28 -8.23
CA LEU A 160 -3.79 2.18 -7.50
C LEU A 160 -3.76 3.21 -6.38
N GLU A 161 -4.64 4.19 -6.42
CA GLU A 161 -4.91 5.08 -5.31
C GLU A 161 -6.20 4.66 -4.62
N VAL A 162 -6.20 4.66 -3.29
CA VAL A 162 -7.37 4.33 -2.49
C VAL A 162 -7.73 5.51 -1.62
N PHE A 163 -9.00 5.89 -1.66
CA PHE A 163 -9.57 7.08 -1.04
C PHE A 163 -10.57 6.69 0.05
N PRO A 164 -10.97 7.65 0.90
CA PRO A 164 -12.10 7.51 1.81
C PRO A 164 -13.36 6.94 1.13
N HIS A 165 -14.16 6.19 1.90
CA HIS A 165 -15.45 5.63 1.52
C HIS A 165 -15.36 4.50 0.49
N LEU A 166 -14.31 3.69 0.57
CA LEU A 166 -14.06 2.56 -0.34
C LEU A 166 -13.96 2.96 -1.83
N ARG A 167 -13.52 4.20 -2.08
CA ARG A 167 -13.26 4.70 -3.43
C ARG A 167 -11.80 4.44 -3.78
N PHE A 168 -11.54 4.28 -5.07
CA PHE A 168 -10.20 4.03 -5.58
C PHE A 168 -10.15 4.46 -7.04
N GLN A 169 -8.94 4.69 -7.53
CA GLN A 169 -8.67 5.01 -8.92
C GLN A 169 -7.44 4.23 -9.36
N LEU A 170 -7.46 3.81 -10.62
CA LEU A 170 -6.32 3.16 -11.27
C LEU A 170 -5.95 4.01 -12.47
N HIS A 171 -4.71 4.49 -12.51
CA HIS A 171 -4.22 5.31 -13.61
C HIS A 171 -2.78 4.92 -13.97
N SER A 172 -2.35 5.26 -15.18
CA SER A 172 -0.96 5.07 -15.59
C SER A 172 -0.05 6.02 -14.84
N GLN A 173 1.10 5.53 -14.39
CA GLN A 173 2.16 6.36 -13.87
C GLN A 173 2.71 7.20 -15.01
N ASP A 174 2.35 8.48 -15.05
CA ASP A 174 3.00 9.44 -15.95
C ASP A 174 4.43 9.66 -15.44
N GLU A 175 5.43 9.44 -16.30
CA GLU A 175 6.83 9.78 -16.02
C GLU A 175 6.98 11.31 -15.95
N SER A 176 6.58 11.91 -14.83
CA SER A 176 7.05 13.23 -14.44
C SER A 176 8.38 13.03 -13.73
N ALA A 177 9.45 12.94 -14.51
CA ALA A 177 10.85 12.87 -14.08
C ALA A 177 11.36 14.19 -13.48
#